data_AF-A0A976RSR8-F1
#
_entry.id   AF-A0A976RSR8-F1
#
_cell.length_a   1.000
_cell.length_b   1.000
_cell.length_c   1.000
_cell.angle_alpha   90.00
_cell.angle_beta   90.00
_cell.angle_gamma   90.00
#
_symmetry.space_group_name_H-M   'P 1'
#
loop_
_entity.id
_entity.type
_entity.pdbx_description
1 polymer ?
#
loop_
_entity_poly.entity_id
_entity_poly.type
_entity_poly.pdbx_seq_one_letter_code
_entity_poly.pdbx_strand_id
1 'polypeptide(L)'
;MIIKLYSYQYLTHNSHLLDYLFIGVGLLISAIIIVIGIKYARDRTNLKFRNILIVMFAFAAALICLEVGKLQNQASTRSDSIQIARIMQRISKDQHVPIKDIYSSSPTITKQLVMKVKDQYYEVNINATTDVYSTKRVHPFASHIQYVQSGAVNLSISGSQYLNIAGKLLIGFLMLVFQINLSGKGNLDPSNAVDELQNYVLGGIVGGTVFNLGISILEFIVIILIWTMIIFSSKVLIDESSGFKNLMNGSPKVLISKGRIDVATALKSGVSASQLVFKLNNSGVTDLQQVSKVTLEQNGELNINNYHDTVTNLPVITDGDFNDDVLDSIHHDRKWLVELLHQQNRDIKDVYLGQIVNGDLLLTLYPKQGEPLTHFLPNEIIHLKDELTRH
;
A
#
# COMPACT_ATOMS: atom_id res chain seq x y z
N MET A 1 -19.28 -11.61 33.15
CA MET A 1 -19.89 -10.53 32.33
C MET A 1 -20.18 -9.36 33.24
N ILE A 2 -19.64 -8.17 32.96
CA ILE A 2 -19.80 -6.98 33.81
C ILE A 2 -20.96 -6.14 33.25
N ILE A 3 -21.96 -5.82 34.07
CA ILE A 3 -22.98 -4.83 33.72
C ILE A 3 -22.59 -3.49 34.35
N LYS A 4 -22.57 -2.43 33.54
CA LYS A 4 -22.40 -1.06 34.01
C LYS A 4 -23.76 -0.44 34.27
N LEU A 5 -23.92 0.20 35.42
CA LEU A 5 -25.13 0.91 35.83
C LEU A 5 -24.81 2.39 36.02
N TYR A 6 -25.38 3.24 35.17
CA TYR A 6 -25.15 4.68 35.10
C TYR A 6 -26.15 5.44 35.96
N SER A 7 -25.64 6.37 36.79
CA SER A 7 -26.46 7.23 37.63
C SER A 7 -27.12 8.36 36.84
N TYR A 8 -28.14 9.00 37.42
CA TYR A 8 -28.72 10.23 36.88
C TYR A 8 -27.69 11.36 36.70
N GLN A 9 -26.75 11.47 37.64
CA GLN A 9 -25.69 12.48 37.59
C GLN A 9 -24.74 12.25 36.41
N TYR A 10 -24.40 10.99 36.10
CA TYR A 10 -23.60 10.67 34.92
C TYR A 10 -24.31 11.08 33.60
N LEU A 11 -25.62 10.84 33.50
CA LEU A 11 -26.38 11.14 32.28
C LEU A 11 -26.58 12.65 32.04
N THR A 12 -26.44 13.46 33.09
CA THR A 12 -26.70 14.91 33.04
C THR A 12 -25.44 15.76 33.14
N HIS A 13 -24.34 15.19 33.62
CA HIS A 13 -23.06 15.89 33.78
C HIS A 13 -21.97 15.24 32.93
N ASN A 14 -21.49 15.97 31.93
CA ASN A 14 -20.39 15.54 31.05
C ASN A 14 -19.04 16.06 31.58
N SER A 15 -17.98 15.25 31.52
CA SER A 15 -16.64 15.67 31.94
C SER A 15 -15.88 16.36 30.79
N HIS A 16 -15.57 17.66 30.95
CA HIS A 16 -14.93 18.50 29.92
C HIS A 16 -13.39 18.42 29.89
N LEU A 17 -12.77 17.59 30.73
CA LEU A 17 -11.31 17.56 30.89
C LEU A 17 -10.57 17.18 29.60
N LEU A 18 -11.12 16.21 28.84
CA LEU A 18 -10.54 15.81 27.56
C LEU A 18 -10.66 16.93 26.50
N ASP A 19 -11.80 17.63 26.45
CA ASP A 19 -12.03 18.73 25.51
C ASP A 19 -10.96 19.83 25.68
N TYR A 20 -10.65 20.19 26.93
CA TYR A 20 -9.59 21.16 27.24
C TYR A 20 -8.19 20.66 26.84
N LEU A 21 -7.90 19.37 27.01
CA LEU A 21 -6.63 18.79 26.54
C LEU A 21 -6.50 18.87 25.01
N PHE A 22 -7.57 18.56 24.26
CA PHE A 22 -7.57 18.66 22.80
C PHE A 22 -7.35 20.10 22.32
N ILE A 23 -8.00 21.07 22.96
CA ILE A 23 -7.79 22.50 22.69
C ILE A 23 -6.32 22.88 22.95
N GLY A 24 -5.74 22.43 24.07
CA GLY A 24 -4.34 22.67 24.40
C GLY A 24 -3.37 22.13 23.34
N VAL A 25 -3.59 20.89 22.87
CA VAL A 25 -2.80 20.29 21.78
C VAL A 25 -2.95 21.08 20.47
N GLY A 26 -4.18 21.50 20.13
CA GLY A 26 -4.44 22.31 18.94
C GLY A 26 -3.73 23.67 18.95
N LEU A 27 -3.69 24.35 20.10
CA LEU A 27 -2.94 25.60 20.26
C LEU A 27 -1.43 25.39 20.10
N LEU A 28 -0.89 24.30 20.66
CA LEU A 28 0.53 23.95 20.52
C LEU A 28 0.92 23.71 19.06
N ILE A 29 0.10 22.98 18.31
CA ILE A 29 0.32 22.74 16.87
C ILE A 29 0.25 24.03 16.08
N SER A 30 -0.71 24.90 16.40
CA SER A 30 -0.86 26.21 15.77
C SER A 30 0.37 27.09 16.00
N ALA A 31 0.92 27.09 17.22
CA ALA A 31 2.16 27.79 17.53
C ALA A 31 3.35 27.25 16.73
N ILE A 32 3.48 25.92 16.59
CA ILE A 32 4.53 25.30 15.77
C ILE A 32 4.37 25.68 14.29
N ILE A 33 3.15 25.66 13.74
CA ILE A 33 2.87 26.09 12.36
C ILE A 33 3.33 27.53 12.14
N ILE A 34 3.06 28.45 13.08
CA ILE A 34 3.52 29.84 12.99
C ILE A 34 5.05 29.92 12.97
N VAL A 35 5.73 29.24 13.91
CA VAL A 35 7.20 29.26 14.00
C VAL A 35 7.86 28.71 12.74
N ILE A 36 7.38 27.58 12.23
CA ILE A 36 7.92 26.96 11.00
C ILE A 36 7.53 27.79 9.78
N GLY A 37 6.35 28.41 9.78
CA GLY A 37 5.87 29.34 8.76
C GLY A 37 6.80 30.53 8.60
N ILE A 38 7.22 31.13 9.73
CA ILE A 38 8.20 32.22 9.75
C ILE A 38 9.56 31.75 9.22
N LYS A 39 10.03 30.56 9.63
CA LYS A 39 11.30 30.00 9.12
C LYS A 39 11.25 29.76 7.61
N TYR A 40 10.15 29.19 7.10
CA TYR A 40 9.94 29.00 5.67
C TYR A 40 9.85 30.32 4.90
N ALA A 41 9.18 31.33 5.45
CA ALA A 41 9.07 32.64 4.82
C ALA A 41 10.43 33.36 4.72
N ARG A 42 11.31 33.15 5.70
CA ARG A 42 12.69 33.68 5.71
C ARG A 42 13.64 32.90 4.80
N ASP A 43 13.46 31.59 4.67
CA ASP A 43 14.30 30.69 3.86
C ASP A 43 13.42 29.85 2.91
N ARG A 44 12.93 30.51 1.83
CA ARG A 44 12.01 29.89 0.87
C ARG A 44 12.65 28.77 0.04
N THR A 45 13.97 28.72 -0.02
CA THR A 45 14.73 27.69 -0.75
C THR A 45 14.84 26.37 0.01
N ASN A 46 14.60 26.39 1.32
CA ASN A 46 14.71 25.20 2.16
C ASN A 46 13.41 24.40 2.18
N LEU A 47 13.37 23.37 1.32
CA LEU A 47 12.22 22.48 1.14
C LEU A 47 11.80 21.74 2.44
N LYS A 48 12.70 21.62 3.42
CA LYS A 48 12.40 20.97 4.71
C LYS A 48 11.28 21.67 5.46
N PHE A 49 11.30 23.01 5.53
CA PHE A 49 10.27 23.75 6.26
C PHE A 49 8.91 23.69 5.57
N ARG A 50 8.90 23.73 4.23
CA ARG A 50 7.69 23.51 3.43
C ARG A 50 7.06 22.15 3.72
N ASN A 51 7.87 21.10 3.67
CA ASN A 51 7.38 19.73 3.88
C ASN A 51 6.84 19.55 5.32
N ILE A 52 7.53 20.10 6.33
CA ILE A 52 7.03 20.05 7.71
C ILE A 52 5.73 20.86 7.87
N LEU A 53 5.60 22.03 7.22
CA LEU A 53 4.35 22.79 7.23
C LEU A 53 3.18 22.01 6.67
N ILE A 54 3.35 21.35 5.52
CA ILE A 54 2.30 20.51 4.90
C ILE A 54 1.86 19.42 5.88
N VAL A 55 2.80 18.72 6.51
CA VAL A 55 2.49 17.69 7.52
C VAL A 55 1.76 18.27 8.73
N MET A 56 2.19 19.43 9.23
CA MET A 56 1.54 20.09 10.38
C MET A 56 0.12 20.56 10.07
N PHE A 57 -0.13 21.11 8.87
CA PHE A 57 -1.48 21.45 8.43
C PHE A 57 -2.37 20.21 8.29
N ALA A 58 -1.85 19.12 7.73
CA ALA A 58 -2.58 17.85 7.65
C ALA A 58 -2.93 17.31 9.05
N PHE A 59 -2.00 17.38 10.00
CA PHE A 59 -2.22 16.96 11.38
C PHE A 59 -3.26 17.85 12.10
N ALA A 60 -3.21 19.17 11.90
CA ALA A 60 -4.21 20.10 12.41
C ALA A 60 -5.61 19.81 11.83
N ALA A 61 -5.71 19.57 10.52
CA ALA A 61 -6.96 19.19 9.87
C ALA A 61 -7.52 17.87 10.43
N ALA A 62 -6.66 16.87 10.66
CA ALA A 62 -7.06 15.61 11.27
C ALA A 62 -7.62 15.80 12.69
N LEU A 63 -6.99 16.64 13.53
CA LEU A 63 -7.51 16.96 14.86
C LEU A 63 -8.86 17.67 14.82
N ILE A 64 -9.04 18.62 13.90
CA ILE A 64 -10.33 19.30 13.70
C ILE A 64 -11.40 18.27 13.31
N CYS A 65 -11.11 17.37 12.37
CA CYS A 65 -12.05 16.32 11.96
C CYS A 65 -12.40 15.38 13.13
N LEU A 66 -11.42 14.99 13.95
CA LEU A 66 -11.67 14.19 15.15
C LEU A 66 -12.59 14.92 16.14
N GLU A 67 -12.41 16.23 16.31
CA GLU A 67 -13.22 17.02 17.22
C GLU A 67 -14.66 17.22 16.70
N VAL A 68 -14.82 17.50 15.40
CA VAL A 68 -16.14 17.56 14.76
C VAL A 68 -16.86 16.22 14.85
N GLY A 69 -16.15 15.11 14.62
CA GLY A 69 -16.71 13.76 14.75
C GLY A 69 -17.18 13.44 16.17
N LYS A 70 -16.45 13.89 17.19
CA LYS A 70 -16.91 13.79 18.59
C LYS A 70 -18.15 14.64 18.82
N LEU A 71 -18.17 15.91 18.39
CA LEU A 71 -19.32 16.80 18.59
C LEU A 71 -20.59 16.22 17.99
N GLN A 72 -20.50 15.62 16.80
CA GLN A 72 -21.63 14.98 16.14
C GLN A 72 -22.12 13.75 16.91
N ASN A 73 -21.23 12.84 17.32
CA ASN A 73 -21.58 11.64 18.09
C ASN A 73 -22.09 11.96 19.50
N GLN A 74 -21.54 12.99 20.12
CA GLN A 74 -21.90 13.44 21.46
C GLN A 74 -23.24 14.19 21.46
N ALA A 75 -23.59 14.92 20.40
CA ALA A 75 -24.92 15.52 20.25
C ALA A 75 -26.03 14.46 20.24
N SER A 76 -25.86 13.38 19.45
CA SER A 76 -26.79 12.25 19.44
C SER A 76 -26.84 11.54 20.79
N THR A 77 -25.68 11.21 21.38
CA THR A 77 -25.60 10.55 22.68
C THR A 77 -26.21 11.39 23.80
N ARG A 78 -26.01 12.71 23.78
CA ARG A 78 -26.55 13.65 24.78
C ARG A 78 -28.06 13.73 24.69
N SER A 79 -28.63 13.73 23.48
CA SER A 79 -30.08 13.68 23.28
C SER A 79 -30.69 12.44 23.96
N ASP A 80 -30.09 11.27 23.76
CA ASP A 80 -30.54 10.02 24.36
C ASP A 80 -30.36 10.01 25.88
N SER A 81 -29.20 10.43 26.38
CA SER A 81 -28.92 10.50 27.83
C SER A 81 -29.91 11.43 28.55
N ILE A 82 -30.28 12.56 27.95
CA ILE A 82 -31.30 13.48 28.49
C ILE A 82 -32.69 12.83 28.49
N GLN A 83 -33.04 12.04 27.48
CA GLN A 83 -34.31 11.30 27.45
C GLN A 83 -34.36 10.21 28.53
N ILE A 84 -33.29 9.45 28.70
CA ILE A 84 -33.19 8.43 29.77
C ILE A 84 -33.26 9.10 31.15
N ALA A 85 -32.58 10.23 31.35
CA ALA A 85 -32.65 11.00 32.58
C ALA A 85 -34.08 11.49 32.88
N ARG A 86 -34.85 11.90 31.86
CA ARG A 86 -36.28 12.24 32.00
C ARG A 86 -37.13 11.04 32.41
N ILE A 87 -36.86 9.85 31.85
CA ILE A 87 -37.56 8.62 32.24
C ILE A 87 -37.25 8.27 33.70
N MET A 88 -35.97 8.34 34.11
CA MET A 88 -35.57 8.11 35.50
C MET A 88 -36.29 9.07 36.46
N GLN A 89 -36.45 10.35 36.07
CA GLN A 89 -37.23 11.32 36.85
C GLN A 89 -38.72 10.94 36.96
N ARG A 90 -39.34 10.47 35.87
CA ARG A 90 -40.74 9.98 35.92
C ARG A 90 -40.87 8.77 36.85
N ILE A 91 -40.01 7.76 36.72
CA ILE A 91 -40.01 6.57 37.59
C ILE A 91 -39.79 6.95 39.06
N SER A 92 -38.88 7.89 39.33
CA SER A 92 -38.64 8.43 40.67
C SER A 92 -39.92 9.01 41.28
N LYS A 93 -40.68 9.78 40.48
CA LYS A 93 -41.93 10.40 40.91
C LYS A 93 -43.06 9.38 41.08
N ASP A 94 -43.25 8.49 40.10
CA ASP A 94 -44.35 7.53 40.08
C ASP A 94 -44.20 6.48 41.20
N GLN A 95 -42.98 6.00 41.45
CA GLN A 95 -42.70 4.98 42.46
C GLN A 95 -42.25 5.55 43.81
N HIS A 96 -42.18 6.88 43.96
CA HIS A 96 -41.74 7.55 45.20
C HIS A 96 -40.35 7.06 45.67
N VAL A 97 -39.43 6.87 44.72
CA VAL A 97 -38.05 6.41 44.98
C VAL A 97 -37.08 7.57 44.75
N PRO A 98 -36.09 7.81 45.63
CA PRO A 98 -35.07 8.82 45.39
C PRO A 98 -34.32 8.58 44.06
N ILE A 99 -34.12 9.64 43.26
CA ILE A 99 -33.45 9.55 41.94
C ILE A 99 -32.04 8.95 42.00
N LYS A 100 -31.36 9.10 43.15
CA LYS A 100 -30.03 8.53 43.44
C LYS A 100 -30.01 7.00 43.52
N ASP A 101 -31.16 6.37 43.76
CA ASP A 101 -31.34 4.92 43.87
C ASP A 101 -31.81 4.29 42.57
N ILE A 102 -31.85 5.09 41.48
CA ILE A 102 -32.22 4.66 40.14
C ILE A 102 -30.97 4.68 39.26
N TYR A 103 -30.75 3.61 38.52
CA TYR A 103 -29.63 3.48 37.59
C TYR A 103 -30.09 2.91 36.24
N SER A 104 -29.44 3.32 35.16
CA SER A 104 -29.67 2.81 33.81
C SER A 104 -28.55 1.87 33.37
N SER A 105 -28.85 0.81 32.61
CA SER A 105 -27.84 -0.08 32.03
C SER A 105 -27.09 0.53 30.83
N SER A 106 -27.59 1.63 30.27
CA SER A 106 -27.03 2.30 29.09
C SER A 106 -27.21 3.83 29.16
N PRO A 107 -26.27 4.62 28.63
CA PRO A 107 -26.45 6.06 28.41
C PRO A 107 -27.14 6.40 27.07
N THR A 108 -27.34 5.42 26.20
CA THR A 108 -28.05 5.55 24.91
C THR A 108 -29.32 4.71 24.91
N ILE A 109 -30.32 5.13 24.10
CA ILE A 109 -31.58 4.39 23.97
C ILE A 109 -31.32 3.14 23.16
N THR A 110 -31.57 1.97 23.75
CA THR A 110 -31.44 0.67 23.10
C THR A 110 -32.74 -0.12 23.23
N LYS A 111 -32.92 -1.14 22.39
CA LYS A 111 -34.12 -1.99 22.40
C LYS A 111 -34.31 -2.77 23.72
N GLN A 112 -33.27 -2.90 24.55
CA GLN A 112 -33.26 -3.66 25.80
C GLN A 112 -32.65 -2.82 26.93
N LEU A 113 -33.23 -1.66 27.19
CA LEU A 113 -32.82 -0.80 28.29
C LEU A 113 -33.26 -1.42 29.62
N VAL A 114 -32.36 -1.58 30.58
CA VAL A 114 -32.69 -2.07 31.93
C VAL A 114 -32.44 -0.97 32.94
N MET A 115 -33.40 -0.71 33.81
CA MET A 115 -33.26 0.21 34.92
C MET A 115 -33.31 -0.54 36.24
N LYS A 116 -32.34 -0.26 37.12
CA LYS A 116 -32.37 -0.68 38.52
C LYS A 116 -33.10 0.38 39.32
N VAL A 117 -34.14 -0.02 40.05
CA VAL A 117 -34.89 0.84 40.98
C VAL A 117 -34.82 0.16 42.34
N LYS A 118 -34.07 0.75 43.30
CA LYS A 118 -33.70 0.10 44.57
C LYS A 118 -33.04 -1.27 44.33
N ASP A 119 -33.73 -2.37 44.68
CA ASP A 119 -33.24 -3.75 44.58
C ASP A 119 -33.84 -4.54 43.42
N GLN A 120 -34.65 -3.89 42.58
CA GLN A 120 -35.40 -4.54 41.50
C GLN A 120 -34.94 -4.02 40.14
N TYR A 121 -34.94 -4.90 39.15
CA TYR A 121 -34.55 -4.57 37.78
C TYR A 121 -35.78 -4.62 36.85
N TYR A 122 -35.89 -3.61 36.01
CA TYR A 122 -36.98 -3.45 35.07
C TYR A 122 -36.43 -3.24 33.67
N GLU A 123 -36.86 -4.05 32.73
CA GLU A 123 -36.70 -3.77 31.31
C GLU A 123 -37.67 -2.65 30.93
N VAL A 124 -37.14 -1.55 30.40
CA VAL A 124 -37.87 -0.37 29.96
C VAL A 124 -37.98 -0.41 28.45
N ASN A 125 -39.18 -0.67 27.95
CA ASN A 125 -39.47 -0.61 26.53
C ASN A 125 -40.07 0.76 26.20
N ILE A 126 -39.36 1.53 25.39
CA ILE A 126 -39.73 2.90 25.01
C ILE A 126 -40.41 2.86 23.65
N ASN A 127 -41.68 3.28 23.59
CA ASN A 127 -42.35 3.46 22.32
C ASN A 127 -42.04 4.85 21.76
N ALA A 128 -41.20 4.90 20.72
CA ALA A 128 -40.67 6.12 20.12
C ALA A 128 -41.75 7.09 19.59
N THR A 129 -43.01 6.67 19.45
CA THR A 129 -44.08 7.49 18.85
C THR A 129 -45.06 8.10 19.85
N THR A 130 -45.09 7.65 21.11
CA THR A 130 -46.18 8.00 22.05
C THR A 130 -45.73 8.53 23.41
N ASP A 131 -44.42 8.73 23.64
CA ASP A 131 -43.87 9.12 24.96
C ASP A 131 -44.25 8.18 26.12
N VAL A 132 -44.77 6.99 25.80
CA VAL A 132 -45.17 5.93 26.72
C VAL A 132 -44.00 4.96 26.88
N TYR A 133 -43.74 4.60 28.14
CA TYR A 133 -42.82 3.54 28.50
C TYR A 133 -43.57 2.38 29.15
N SER A 134 -43.14 1.15 28.91
CA SER A 134 -43.61 -0.01 29.66
C SER A 134 -42.44 -0.63 30.41
N THR A 135 -42.72 -1.13 31.62
CA THR A 135 -41.71 -1.76 32.47
C THR A 135 -42.06 -3.21 32.73
N LYS A 136 -41.13 -4.12 32.46
CA LYS A 136 -41.25 -5.54 32.82
C LYS A 136 -40.16 -5.91 33.81
N ARG A 137 -40.51 -6.55 34.94
CA ARG A 137 -39.49 -6.99 35.90
C ARG A 137 -38.61 -8.08 35.27
N VAL A 138 -37.29 -7.94 35.42
CA VAL A 138 -36.28 -8.86 34.92
C VAL A 138 -35.25 -9.18 36.00
N HIS A 139 -34.51 -10.27 35.83
CA HIS A 139 -33.40 -10.63 36.70
C HIS A 139 -32.11 -10.70 35.86
N PRO A 140 -31.10 -9.88 36.15
CA PRO A 140 -29.86 -9.90 35.39
C PRO A 140 -29.06 -11.18 35.68
N PHE A 141 -28.51 -11.81 34.64
CA PHE A 141 -27.56 -12.93 34.75
C PHE A 141 -26.11 -12.45 34.96
N ALA A 142 -25.91 -11.30 35.59
CA ALA A 142 -24.60 -10.67 35.71
C ALA A 142 -23.83 -11.19 36.92
N SER A 143 -22.56 -11.54 36.72
CA SER A 143 -21.65 -11.94 37.81
C SER A 143 -21.02 -10.76 38.55
N HIS A 144 -21.02 -9.56 37.95
CA HIS A 144 -20.50 -8.35 38.55
C HIS A 144 -21.23 -7.09 38.06
N ILE A 145 -21.57 -6.19 38.98
CA ILE A 145 -22.26 -4.93 38.70
C ILE A 145 -21.32 -3.77 39.04
N GLN A 146 -21.03 -2.92 38.07
CA GLN A 146 -20.21 -1.73 38.22
C GLN A 146 -21.08 -0.48 38.18
N TYR A 147 -21.11 0.29 39.27
CA TYR A 147 -21.84 1.55 39.33
C TYR A 147 -20.98 2.71 38.80
N VAL A 148 -21.52 3.47 37.86
CA VAL A 148 -20.87 4.64 37.24
C VAL A 148 -21.59 5.89 37.71
N GLN A 149 -21.01 6.57 38.70
CA GLN A 149 -21.66 7.72 39.36
C GLN A 149 -21.23 9.09 38.84
N SER A 150 -20.01 9.20 38.34
CA SER A 150 -19.46 10.40 37.73
C SER A 150 -18.85 10.04 36.38
N GLY A 151 -18.68 11.04 35.51
CA GLY A 151 -17.89 10.90 34.29
C GLY A 151 -16.45 10.58 34.69
N ALA A 152 -16.17 9.31 34.99
CA ALA A 152 -14.81 8.82 35.17
C ALA A 152 -14.05 9.26 33.92
N VAL A 153 -12.82 9.77 34.10
CA VAL A 153 -11.88 9.95 32.99
C VAL A 153 -11.57 8.55 32.50
N ASN A 154 -12.48 8.00 31.72
CA ASN A 154 -12.25 6.80 30.97
C ASN A 154 -11.28 7.23 29.88
N LEU A 155 -10.00 7.05 30.16
CA LEU A 155 -8.95 6.92 29.16
C LEU A 155 -9.19 5.72 28.23
N SER A 156 -10.37 5.06 28.28
CA SER A 156 -10.84 4.30 27.13
C SER A 156 -11.05 5.28 26.00
N ILE A 157 -9.99 5.43 25.20
CA ILE A 157 -9.91 6.26 24.02
C ILE A 157 -11.19 5.98 23.22
N SER A 158 -12.18 6.87 23.21
CA SER A 158 -13.31 6.80 22.28
C SER A 158 -12.84 6.87 20.81
N GLY A 159 -11.55 7.19 20.61
CA GLY A 159 -10.80 6.98 19.37
C GLY A 159 -10.12 5.62 19.24
N SER A 160 -10.52 4.56 19.98
CA SER A 160 -9.99 3.20 19.75
C SER A 160 -10.22 2.74 18.31
N GLN A 161 -11.31 3.18 17.68
CA GLN A 161 -11.60 2.96 16.27
C GLN A 161 -10.61 3.70 15.36
N TYR A 162 -10.37 4.99 15.62
CA TYR A 162 -9.39 5.78 14.87
C TYR A 162 -7.95 5.30 15.08
N LEU A 163 -7.62 4.82 16.28
CA LEU A 163 -6.32 4.22 16.60
C LEU A 163 -6.15 2.87 15.92
N ASN A 164 -7.23 2.08 15.81
CA ASN A 164 -7.24 0.84 15.05
C ASN A 164 -7.04 1.12 13.55
N ILE A 165 -7.78 2.07 12.99
CA ILE A 165 -7.60 2.56 11.61
C ILE A 165 -6.15 3.03 11.38
N ALA A 166 -5.63 3.88 12.27
CA ALA A 166 -4.25 4.38 12.18
C ALA A 166 -3.22 3.25 12.29
N GLY A 167 -3.43 2.29 13.20
CA GLY A 167 -2.58 1.11 13.35
C GLY A 167 -2.57 0.24 12.10
N LYS A 168 -3.74 -0.05 11.52
CA LYS A 168 -3.86 -0.77 10.24
C LYS A 168 -3.18 -0.01 9.10
N LEU A 169 -3.34 1.31 9.01
CA LEU A 169 -2.65 2.12 8.00
C LEU A 169 -1.14 2.07 8.15
N LEU A 170 -0.63 2.19 9.38
CA LEU A 170 0.80 2.10 9.65
C LEU A 170 1.37 0.72 9.28
N ILE A 171 0.68 -0.35 9.70
CA ILE A 171 1.08 -1.73 9.36
C ILE A 171 1.02 -1.95 7.85
N GLY A 172 -0.06 -1.50 7.19
CA GLY A 172 -0.21 -1.60 5.73
C GLY A 172 0.90 -0.87 4.99
N PHE A 173 1.27 0.34 5.43
CA PHE A 173 2.39 1.11 4.88
C PHE A 173 3.74 0.40 5.09
N LEU A 174 4.02 -0.08 6.31
CA LEU A 174 5.25 -0.81 6.58
C LEU A 174 5.35 -2.09 5.75
N MET A 175 4.23 -2.80 5.58
CA MET A 175 4.16 -4.01 4.75
C MET A 175 4.34 -3.70 3.26
N LEU A 176 3.80 -2.58 2.76
CA LEU A 176 4.07 -2.09 1.41
C LEU A 176 5.58 -1.87 1.18
N VAL A 177 6.23 -1.15 2.09
CA VAL A 177 7.67 -0.90 2.02
C VAL A 177 8.47 -2.21 2.11
N PHE A 178 8.07 -3.12 3.00
CA PHE A 178 8.69 -4.44 3.12
C PHE A 178 8.55 -5.26 1.84
N GLN A 179 7.36 -5.30 1.24
CA GLN A 179 7.12 -6.04 0.00
C GLN A 179 7.89 -5.46 -1.19
N ILE A 180 8.02 -4.13 -1.30
CA ILE A 180 8.86 -3.50 -2.33
C ILE A 180 10.33 -3.94 -2.15
N ASN A 181 10.84 -3.92 -0.93
CA ASN A 181 12.21 -4.36 -0.66
C ASN A 181 12.42 -5.86 -0.95
N LEU A 182 11.44 -6.71 -0.62
CA LEU A 182 11.51 -8.16 -0.87
C LEU A 182 11.37 -8.50 -2.36
N SER A 183 10.53 -7.75 -3.08
CA SER A 183 10.22 -7.98 -4.50
C SER A 183 11.29 -7.41 -5.44
N GLY A 184 12.19 -6.56 -4.96
CA GLY A 184 13.15 -5.84 -5.79
C GLY A 184 12.54 -4.59 -6.44
N LYS A 185 13.39 -3.79 -7.08
CA LYS A 185 13.03 -2.47 -7.62
C LYS A 185 11.98 -2.50 -8.74
N GLY A 186 11.65 -3.66 -9.30
CA GLY A 186 10.61 -3.82 -10.33
C GLY A 186 9.23 -3.29 -9.89
N ASN A 187 8.93 -3.24 -8.59
CA ASN A 187 7.66 -2.66 -8.10
C ASN A 187 7.61 -1.12 -8.18
N LEU A 188 8.74 -0.44 -8.34
CA LEU A 188 8.83 1.04 -8.41
C LEU A 188 8.80 1.54 -9.86
N ASP A 189 9.23 0.70 -10.79
CA ASP A 189 9.18 0.92 -12.23
C ASP A 189 8.70 -0.39 -12.87
N PRO A 190 7.37 -0.62 -12.88
CA PRO A 190 6.80 -1.89 -13.29
C PRO A 190 7.02 -2.11 -14.78
N SER A 191 8.07 -2.86 -15.10
CA SER A 191 8.32 -3.36 -16.45
C SER A 191 7.41 -4.53 -16.82
N ASN A 192 6.71 -5.10 -15.82
CA ASN A 192 5.84 -6.26 -15.94
C ASN A 192 4.45 -6.01 -15.33
N ALA A 193 3.40 -6.50 -16.01
CA ALA A 193 2.01 -6.39 -15.60
C ALA A 193 1.73 -7.01 -14.22
N VAL A 194 2.48 -8.05 -13.82
CA VAL A 194 2.32 -8.68 -12.51
C VAL A 194 2.71 -7.75 -11.36
N ASP A 195 3.81 -7.01 -11.52
CA ASP A 195 4.29 -6.06 -10.50
C ASP A 195 3.30 -4.89 -10.35
N GLU A 196 2.71 -4.44 -11.46
CA GLU A 196 1.65 -3.42 -11.45
C GLU A 196 0.37 -3.93 -10.77
N LEU A 197 -0.07 -5.15 -11.13
CA LEU A 197 -1.24 -5.79 -10.53
C LEU A 197 -1.06 -6.00 -9.03
N GLN A 198 0.14 -6.39 -8.58
CA GLN A 198 0.46 -6.56 -7.17
C GLN A 198 0.19 -5.28 -6.38
N ASN A 199 0.68 -4.13 -6.89
CA ASN A 199 0.50 -2.84 -6.24
C ASN A 199 -0.99 -2.45 -6.13
N TYR A 200 -1.78 -2.69 -7.18
CA TYR A 200 -3.22 -2.40 -7.18
C TYR A 200 -4.00 -3.25 -6.20
N VAL A 201 -3.77 -4.56 -6.19
CA VAL A 201 -4.49 -5.47 -5.30
C VAL A 201 -4.12 -5.21 -3.84
N LEU A 202 -2.84 -4.95 -3.55
CA LEU A 202 -2.39 -4.61 -2.21
C LEU A 202 -3.01 -3.30 -1.69
N GLY A 203 -3.09 -2.27 -2.55
CA GLY A 203 -3.81 -1.03 -2.25
C GLY A 203 -5.28 -1.28 -1.94
N GLY A 204 -5.95 -2.15 -2.72
CA GLY A 204 -7.33 -2.57 -2.50
C GLY A 204 -7.53 -3.31 -1.18
N ILE A 205 -6.63 -4.23 -0.82
CA ILE A 205 -6.66 -4.97 0.45
C ILE A 205 -6.49 -4.01 1.63
N VAL A 206 -5.46 -3.16 1.62
CA VAL A 206 -5.22 -2.19 2.70
C VAL A 206 -6.40 -1.24 2.82
N GLY A 207 -6.87 -0.66 1.71
CA GLY A 207 -8.04 0.23 1.69
C GLY A 207 -9.29 -0.42 2.25
N GLY A 208 -9.69 -1.58 1.73
CA GLY A 208 -10.92 -2.28 2.16
C GLY A 208 -10.89 -2.70 3.62
N THR A 209 -9.74 -3.15 4.12
CA THR A 209 -9.61 -3.68 5.50
C THR A 209 -9.49 -2.57 6.54
N VAL A 210 -8.93 -1.42 6.16
CA VAL A 210 -8.80 -0.25 7.04
C VAL A 210 -10.17 0.32 7.43
N PHE A 211 -11.13 0.37 6.50
CA PHE A 211 -12.47 0.91 6.79
C PHE A 211 -13.41 -0.06 7.49
N ASN A 212 -13.09 -1.36 7.51
CA ASN A 212 -13.92 -2.36 8.16
C ASN A 212 -13.56 -2.53 9.64
N LEU A 213 -14.41 -2.00 10.53
CA LEU A 213 -14.26 -2.10 11.98
C LEU A 213 -14.45 -3.53 12.52
N GLY A 214 -15.10 -4.41 11.76
CA GLY A 214 -15.29 -5.82 12.11
C GLY A 214 -14.01 -6.64 11.97
N ILE A 215 -13.02 -6.14 11.23
CA ILE A 215 -11.73 -6.82 11.04
C ILE A 215 -10.75 -6.28 12.09
N SER A 216 -10.25 -7.16 12.95
CA SER A 216 -9.21 -6.86 13.92
C SER A 216 -7.84 -6.63 13.27
N ILE A 217 -6.90 -6.03 14.00
CA ILE A 217 -5.52 -5.84 13.52
C ILE A 217 -4.86 -7.19 13.22
N LEU A 218 -5.14 -8.23 14.02
CA LEU A 218 -4.57 -9.55 13.82
C LEU A 218 -5.09 -10.19 12.52
N GLU A 219 -6.39 -10.13 12.27
CA GLU A 219 -6.97 -10.59 11.00
C GLU A 219 -6.41 -9.82 9.80
N PHE A 220 -6.19 -8.51 9.94
CA PHE A 220 -5.52 -7.71 8.90
C PHE A 220 -4.08 -8.18 8.63
N ILE A 221 -3.31 -8.49 9.67
CA ILE A 221 -1.95 -9.05 9.52
C ILE A 221 -2.00 -10.40 8.80
N VAL A 222 -2.96 -11.27 9.16
CA VAL A 222 -3.15 -12.58 8.50
C VAL A 222 -3.48 -12.40 7.02
N ILE A 223 -4.37 -11.48 6.65
CA ILE A 223 -4.70 -11.18 5.26
C ILE A 223 -3.46 -10.73 4.48
N ILE A 224 -2.65 -9.84 5.04
CA ILE A 224 -1.41 -9.40 4.38
C ILE A 224 -0.40 -10.55 4.27
N LEU A 225 -0.28 -11.41 5.28
CA LEU A 225 0.62 -12.57 5.21
C LEU A 225 0.21 -13.55 4.11
N ILE A 226 -1.08 -13.86 4.00
CA ILE A 226 -1.61 -14.70 2.91
C ILE A 226 -1.28 -14.07 1.56
N TRP A 227 -1.53 -12.76 1.40
CA TRP A 227 -1.20 -12.05 0.17
C TRP A 227 0.30 -12.07 -0.13
N THR A 228 1.15 -11.86 0.88
CA THR A 228 2.61 -11.92 0.74
C THR A 228 3.07 -13.31 0.28
N MET A 229 2.46 -14.37 0.81
CA MET A 229 2.73 -15.75 0.41
C MET A 229 2.33 -16.01 -1.05
N ILE A 230 1.20 -15.47 -1.50
CA ILE A 230 0.77 -15.55 -2.91
C ILE A 230 1.82 -14.89 -3.81
N ILE A 231 2.21 -13.64 -3.50
CA ILE A 231 3.21 -12.92 -4.30
C ILE A 231 4.54 -13.66 -4.37
N PHE A 232 5.05 -14.13 -3.22
CA PHE A 232 6.30 -14.88 -3.17
C PHE A 232 6.21 -16.16 -4.01
N SER A 233 5.11 -16.90 -3.89
CA SER A 233 4.89 -18.12 -4.68
C SER A 233 4.79 -17.81 -6.17
N SER A 234 4.07 -16.75 -6.56
CA SER A 234 4.00 -16.29 -7.95
C SER A 234 5.39 -15.98 -8.51
N LYS A 235 6.26 -15.34 -7.71
CA LYS A 235 7.63 -15.04 -8.14
C LYS A 235 8.44 -16.29 -8.41
N VAL A 236 8.47 -17.24 -7.47
CA VAL A 236 9.16 -18.53 -7.65
C VAL A 236 8.63 -19.25 -8.89
N LEU A 237 7.32 -19.25 -9.12
CA LEU A 237 6.72 -19.88 -10.30
C LEU A 237 7.10 -19.17 -11.61
N ILE A 238 7.19 -17.84 -11.63
CA ILE A 238 7.63 -17.07 -12.80
C ILE A 238 9.10 -17.35 -13.10
N ASP A 239 9.95 -17.47 -12.07
CA ASP A 239 11.38 -17.68 -12.23
C ASP A 239 11.72 -19.12 -12.64
N GLU A 240 11.00 -20.12 -12.10
CA GLU A 240 11.24 -21.54 -12.44
C GLU A 240 10.56 -22.00 -13.73
N SER A 241 9.42 -21.42 -14.11
CA SER A 241 8.62 -21.89 -15.25
C SER A 241 8.55 -20.85 -16.37
N SER A 242 9.24 -21.14 -17.48
CA SER A 242 9.16 -20.33 -18.71
C SER A 242 7.74 -20.26 -19.27
N GLY A 243 6.90 -21.27 -19.02
CA GLY A 243 5.48 -21.26 -19.41
C GLY A 243 4.65 -20.28 -18.58
N PHE A 244 4.89 -20.22 -17.27
CA PHE A 244 4.21 -19.29 -16.38
C PHE A 244 4.73 -17.85 -16.58
N LYS A 245 6.04 -17.70 -16.81
CA LYS A 245 6.67 -16.44 -17.27
C LYS A 245 6.02 -15.92 -18.54
N ASN A 246 5.83 -16.77 -19.56
CA ASN A 246 5.19 -16.37 -20.81
C ASN A 246 3.68 -16.08 -20.67
N LEU A 247 2.99 -16.74 -19.75
CA LEU A 247 1.56 -16.48 -19.46
C LEU A 247 1.36 -15.15 -18.74
N MET A 248 2.17 -14.87 -17.73
CA MET A 248 2.02 -13.74 -16.81
C MET A 248 2.68 -12.46 -17.36
N ASN A 249 3.90 -12.59 -17.88
CA ASN A 249 4.68 -11.45 -18.35
C ASN A 249 4.46 -11.24 -19.86
N GLY A 250 4.10 -12.29 -20.60
CA GLY A 250 4.14 -12.24 -22.07
C GLY A 250 5.55 -12.38 -22.61
N SER A 251 5.72 -12.41 -23.92
CA SER A 251 7.04 -12.43 -24.57
C SER A 251 7.21 -11.17 -25.42
N PRO A 252 8.38 -10.50 -25.38
CA PRO A 252 8.66 -9.40 -26.27
C PRO A 252 8.45 -9.84 -27.72
N LYS A 253 7.81 -8.98 -28.53
CA LYS A 253 7.45 -9.30 -29.91
C LYS A 253 8.18 -8.39 -30.87
N VAL A 254 8.93 -8.98 -31.80
CA VAL A 254 9.60 -8.23 -32.86
C VAL A 254 8.56 -7.72 -33.84
N LEU A 255 8.45 -6.40 -33.97
CA LEU A 255 7.53 -5.75 -34.92
C LEU A 255 8.22 -5.34 -36.21
N ILE A 256 9.51 -4.97 -36.13
CA ILE A 256 10.31 -4.56 -37.30
C ILE A 256 11.65 -5.26 -37.22
N SER A 257 12.10 -5.82 -38.33
CA SER A 257 13.43 -6.40 -38.48
C SER A 257 13.97 -6.04 -39.86
N LYS A 258 15.21 -5.54 -39.91
CA LYS A 258 15.92 -5.21 -41.15
C LYS A 258 15.12 -4.26 -42.05
N GLY A 259 14.54 -3.21 -41.45
CA GLY A 259 13.70 -2.23 -42.13
C GLY A 259 12.35 -2.75 -42.66
N ARG A 260 11.95 -3.98 -42.33
CA ARG A 260 10.65 -4.57 -42.74
C ARG A 260 9.73 -4.76 -41.55
N ILE A 261 8.48 -4.33 -41.69
CA ILE A 261 7.44 -4.47 -40.66
C ILE A 261 6.81 -5.87 -40.75
N ASP A 262 6.78 -6.61 -39.64
CA ASP A 262 5.96 -7.80 -39.50
C ASP A 262 4.53 -7.40 -39.11
N VAL A 263 3.71 -7.18 -40.15
CA VAL A 263 2.31 -6.77 -40.01
C VAL A 263 1.49 -7.83 -39.27
N ALA A 264 1.78 -9.12 -39.46
CA ALA A 264 1.04 -10.20 -38.81
C ALA A 264 1.28 -10.20 -37.29
N THR A 265 2.53 -10.00 -36.87
CA THR A 265 2.89 -9.90 -35.45
C THR A 265 2.35 -8.62 -34.83
N ALA A 266 2.44 -7.48 -35.51
CA ALA A 266 1.87 -6.21 -35.03
C ALA A 266 0.36 -6.29 -34.78
N LEU A 267 -0.40 -6.84 -35.73
CA LEU A 267 -1.85 -7.02 -35.59
C LEU A 267 -2.21 -8.03 -34.49
N LYS A 268 -1.49 -9.14 -34.37
CA LYS A 268 -1.68 -10.13 -33.29
C LYS A 268 -1.41 -9.53 -31.91
N SER A 269 -0.48 -8.60 -31.81
CA SER A 269 -0.19 -7.84 -30.59
C SER A 269 -1.11 -6.63 -30.37
N GLY A 270 -2.16 -6.47 -31.19
CA GLY A 270 -3.13 -5.39 -31.05
C GLY A 270 -2.61 -4.00 -31.44
N VAL A 271 -1.46 -3.92 -32.12
CA VAL A 271 -0.85 -2.66 -32.56
C VAL A 271 -1.32 -2.33 -33.98
N SER A 272 -2.08 -1.24 -34.11
CA SER A 272 -2.47 -0.72 -35.42
C SER A 272 -1.31 0.04 -36.10
N ALA A 273 -1.38 0.21 -37.42
CA ALA A 273 -0.38 0.99 -38.16
C ALA A 273 -0.24 2.44 -37.64
N SER A 274 -1.37 3.08 -37.27
CA SER A 274 -1.36 4.44 -36.71
C SER A 274 -0.69 4.50 -35.34
N GLN A 275 -0.90 3.49 -34.49
CA GLN A 275 -0.25 3.37 -33.19
C GLN A 275 1.26 3.10 -33.34
N LEU A 276 1.64 2.21 -34.26
CA LEU A 276 3.04 1.89 -34.52
C LEU A 276 3.80 3.14 -34.97
N VAL A 277 3.28 3.87 -35.96
CA VAL A 277 3.88 5.13 -36.44
C VAL A 277 3.94 6.19 -35.32
N PHE A 278 2.87 6.34 -34.55
CA PHE A 278 2.87 7.28 -33.41
C PHE A 278 3.96 6.96 -32.38
N LYS A 279 4.11 5.68 -32.01
CA LYS A 279 5.13 5.24 -31.05
C LYS A 279 6.56 5.40 -31.60
N LEU A 280 6.78 5.08 -32.87
CA LEU A 280 8.08 5.29 -33.54
C LEU A 280 8.45 6.77 -33.59
N ASN A 281 7.50 7.64 -33.94
CA ASN A 281 7.71 9.09 -33.98
C ASN A 281 8.02 9.66 -32.59
N ASN A 282 7.29 9.23 -31.55
CA ASN A 282 7.56 9.65 -30.17
C ASN A 282 8.94 9.20 -29.67
N SER A 283 9.48 8.13 -30.27
CA SER A 283 10.82 7.61 -29.98
C SER A 283 11.89 8.20 -30.90
N GLY A 284 11.55 9.22 -31.72
CA GLY A 284 12.50 9.94 -32.59
C GLY A 284 12.77 9.27 -33.94
N VAL A 285 12.13 8.15 -34.26
CA VAL A 285 12.32 7.44 -35.53
C VAL A 285 11.35 7.95 -36.58
N THR A 286 11.88 8.54 -37.64
CA THR A 286 11.11 8.99 -38.83
C THR A 286 11.40 8.15 -40.08
N ASP A 287 12.59 7.54 -40.16
CA ASP A 287 12.98 6.66 -41.25
C ASP A 287 13.17 5.21 -40.77
N LEU A 288 12.30 4.33 -41.24
CA LEU A 288 12.33 2.90 -40.91
C LEU A 288 13.56 2.17 -41.45
N GLN A 289 14.24 2.72 -42.46
CA GLN A 289 15.44 2.10 -43.04
C GLN A 289 16.65 2.20 -42.11
N GLN A 290 16.64 3.13 -41.16
CA GLN A 290 17.70 3.31 -40.18
C GLN A 290 17.55 2.37 -38.97
N VAL A 291 16.45 1.63 -38.90
CA VAL A 291 16.12 0.77 -37.77
C VAL A 291 16.49 -0.67 -38.07
N SER A 292 17.36 -1.23 -37.23
CA SER A 292 17.76 -2.63 -37.29
C SER A 292 16.65 -3.53 -36.72
N LYS A 293 16.13 -3.19 -35.54
CA LYS A 293 15.10 -3.96 -34.86
C LYS A 293 14.19 -3.08 -34.02
N VAL A 294 12.89 -3.35 -34.06
CA VAL A 294 11.90 -2.80 -33.12
C VAL A 294 11.21 -3.95 -32.40
N THR A 295 11.27 -3.92 -31.08
CA THR A 295 10.62 -4.89 -30.21
C THR A 295 9.53 -4.20 -29.41
N LEU A 296 8.34 -4.77 -29.39
CA LEU A 296 7.28 -4.38 -28.49
C LEU A 296 7.51 -5.05 -27.13
N GLU A 297 7.78 -4.23 -26.13
CA GLU A 297 7.92 -4.64 -24.74
C GLU A 297 6.55 -4.88 -24.08
N GLN A 298 6.56 -5.58 -22.95
CA GLN A 298 5.34 -6.04 -22.25
C GLN A 298 4.50 -4.90 -21.69
N ASN A 299 5.16 -3.82 -21.25
CA ASN A 299 4.52 -2.56 -20.84
C ASN A 299 3.92 -1.78 -22.04
N GLY A 300 4.09 -2.29 -23.26
CA GLY A 300 3.59 -1.70 -24.49
C GLY A 300 4.52 -0.64 -25.11
N GLU A 301 5.70 -0.42 -24.55
CA GLU A 301 6.70 0.47 -25.14
C GLU A 301 7.42 -0.18 -26.31
N LEU A 302 8.03 0.64 -27.17
CA LEU A 302 8.88 0.15 -28.25
C LEU A 302 10.33 0.30 -27.85
N ASN A 303 11.05 -0.81 -27.86
CA ASN A 303 12.50 -0.82 -27.80
C ASN A 303 13.04 -0.79 -29.23
N ILE A 304 13.86 0.21 -29.56
CA ILE A 304 14.31 0.51 -30.92
C ILE A 304 15.82 0.45 -30.96
N ASN A 305 16.36 -0.42 -31.83
CA ASN A 305 17.78 -0.49 -32.12
C ASN A 305 18.04 0.04 -33.53
N ASN A 306 18.85 1.09 -33.66
CA ASN A 306 19.22 1.66 -34.95
C ASN A 306 20.50 1.01 -35.50
N TYR A 307 20.69 1.06 -36.81
CA TYR A 307 21.96 0.64 -37.45
C TYR A 307 23.13 1.57 -37.13
N HIS A 308 22.84 2.84 -36.79
CA HIS A 308 23.84 3.87 -36.49
C HIS A 308 24.20 3.93 -35.00
N ASP A 309 23.45 3.27 -34.12
CA ASP A 309 23.88 3.10 -32.74
C ASP A 309 25.10 2.17 -32.76
N THR A 310 26.25 2.70 -32.34
CA THR A 310 27.52 1.98 -32.32
C THR A 310 27.34 0.58 -31.72
N VAL A 311 27.37 -0.45 -32.58
CA VAL A 311 27.24 -1.88 -32.24
C VAL A 311 28.28 -2.31 -31.17
N THR A 312 29.30 -1.48 -30.97
CA THR A 312 30.40 -1.60 -30.02
C THR A 312 30.05 -1.46 -28.53
N ASN A 313 28.79 -1.59 -28.10
CA ASN A 313 28.45 -1.66 -26.66
C ASN A 313 27.24 -2.56 -26.34
N LEU A 314 26.71 -3.31 -27.32
CA LEU A 314 25.54 -4.16 -27.09
C LEU A 314 25.95 -5.47 -26.40
N PRO A 315 25.21 -5.91 -25.36
CA PRO A 315 25.52 -7.14 -24.67
C PRO A 315 25.13 -8.36 -25.52
N VAL A 316 26.13 -9.19 -25.84
CA VAL A 316 25.98 -10.49 -26.51
C VAL A 316 25.60 -11.62 -25.54
N ILE A 317 25.88 -11.43 -24.24
CA ILE A 317 25.51 -12.36 -23.16
C ILE A 317 24.90 -11.56 -22.02
N THR A 318 23.76 -12.02 -21.50
CA THR A 318 23.10 -11.45 -20.32
C THR A 318 22.58 -12.58 -19.43
N ASP A 319 22.92 -12.57 -18.15
CA ASP A 319 22.47 -13.55 -17.15
C ASP A 319 22.65 -15.02 -17.58
N GLY A 320 23.76 -15.31 -18.26
CA GLY A 320 24.08 -16.64 -18.77
C GLY A 320 23.21 -17.12 -19.94
N ASP A 321 22.53 -16.21 -20.65
CA ASP A 321 21.80 -16.49 -21.89
C ASP A 321 22.33 -15.68 -23.08
N PHE A 322 22.13 -16.20 -24.29
CA PHE A 322 22.58 -15.59 -25.54
C PHE A 322 21.63 -14.49 -25.99
N ASN A 323 22.19 -13.36 -26.43
CA ASN A 323 21.43 -12.35 -27.15
C ASN A 323 21.54 -12.60 -28.67
N ASP A 324 20.65 -13.45 -29.19
CA ASP A 324 20.64 -13.83 -30.60
C ASP A 324 20.52 -12.64 -31.55
N ASP A 325 19.80 -11.60 -31.15
CA ASP A 325 19.60 -10.42 -32.00
C ASP A 325 20.89 -9.64 -32.22
N VAL A 326 21.70 -9.54 -31.16
CA VAL A 326 23.00 -8.87 -31.23
C VAL A 326 23.97 -9.75 -32.00
N LEU A 327 23.97 -11.07 -31.78
CA LEU A 327 24.77 -12.03 -32.55
C LEU A 327 24.46 -11.96 -34.07
N ASP A 328 23.19 -11.94 -34.43
CA ASP A 328 22.75 -11.77 -35.82
C ASP A 328 23.19 -10.42 -36.42
N SER A 329 23.20 -9.36 -35.61
CA SER A 329 23.61 -8.02 -36.03
C SER A 329 25.12 -7.89 -36.28
N ILE A 330 25.93 -8.72 -35.61
CA ILE A 330 27.37 -8.85 -35.84
C ILE A 330 27.71 -10.00 -36.80
N HIS A 331 26.70 -10.64 -37.40
CA HIS A 331 26.84 -11.76 -38.33
C HIS A 331 27.52 -13.02 -37.76
N HIS A 332 27.36 -13.27 -36.46
CA HIS A 332 27.85 -14.47 -35.78
C HIS A 332 26.70 -15.29 -35.20
N ASP A 333 26.95 -16.57 -34.93
CA ASP A 333 25.96 -17.48 -34.34
C ASP A 333 26.32 -17.86 -32.90
N ARG A 334 25.41 -18.56 -32.21
CA ARG A 334 25.66 -19.05 -30.84
C ARG A 334 26.91 -19.93 -30.76
N LYS A 335 27.23 -20.69 -31.81
CA LYS A 335 28.38 -21.62 -31.81
C LYS A 335 29.69 -20.86 -31.74
N TRP A 336 29.83 -19.79 -32.53
CA TRP A 336 30.99 -18.90 -32.46
C TRP A 336 31.23 -18.38 -31.04
N LEU A 337 30.17 -17.92 -30.36
CA LEU A 337 30.30 -17.40 -28.99
C LEU A 337 30.64 -18.50 -27.98
N VAL A 338 30.06 -19.70 -28.13
CA VAL A 338 30.40 -20.87 -27.29
C VAL A 338 31.87 -21.26 -27.49
N GLU A 339 32.36 -21.29 -28.71
CA GLU A 339 33.77 -21.61 -29.01
C GLU A 339 34.71 -20.61 -28.34
N LEU A 340 34.40 -19.32 -28.37
CA LEU A 340 35.18 -18.28 -27.68
C LEU A 340 35.20 -18.43 -26.15
N LEU A 341 34.05 -18.76 -25.53
CA LEU A 341 33.97 -19.00 -24.10
C LEU A 341 34.73 -20.27 -23.69
N HIS A 342 34.65 -21.32 -24.51
CA HIS A 342 35.37 -22.57 -24.28
C HIS A 342 36.89 -22.41 -24.37
N GLN A 343 37.39 -21.51 -25.24
CA GLN A 343 38.83 -21.18 -25.30
C GLN A 343 39.35 -20.58 -23.97
N GLN A 344 38.47 -19.95 -23.19
CA GLN A 344 38.78 -19.41 -21.86
C GLN A 344 38.36 -20.34 -20.71
N ASN A 345 37.92 -21.57 -21.03
CA ASN A 345 37.43 -22.55 -20.06
C ASN A 345 36.28 -21.97 -19.20
N ARG A 346 35.32 -21.33 -19.86
CA ARG A 346 34.09 -20.77 -19.26
C ARG A 346 32.88 -21.37 -19.93
N ASP A 347 31.84 -21.64 -19.15
CA ASP A 347 30.50 -21.90 -19.67
C ASP A 347 29.72 -20.58 -19.73
N ILE A 348 28.69 -20.49 -20.59
CA ILE A 348 27.85 -19.30 -20.66
C ILE A 348 27.21 -18.98 -19.32
N LYS A 349 26.85 -20.00 -18.53
CA LYS A 349 26.23 -19.85 -17.21
C LYS A 349 27.12 -19.14 -16.19
N ASP A 350 28.43 -19.10 -16.42
CA ASP A 350 29.38 -18.41 -15.55
C ASP A 350 29.42 -16.90 -15.84
N VAL A 351 28.85 -16.46 -16.96
CA VAL A 351 28.91 -15.08 -17.45
C VAL A 351 27.65 -14.31 -17.08
N TYR A 352 27.81 -13.27 -16.26
CA TYR A 352 26.75 -12.33 -15.94
C TYR A 352 26.46 -11.36 -17.10
N LEU A 353 27.51 -10.80 -17.70
CA LEU A 353 27.40 -9.83 -18.81
C LEU A 353 28.57 -9.98 -19.78
N GLY A 354 28.28 -10.15 -21.06
CA GLY A 354 29.27 -10.17 -22.14
C GLY A 354 28.98 -9.07 -23.16
N GLN A 355 29.94 -8.19 -23.45
CA GLN A 355 29.79 -7.06 -24.38
C GLN A 355 30.92 -7.01 -25.37
N ILE A 356 30.62 -6.69 -26.64
CA ILE A 356 31.67 -6.43 -27.63
C ILE A 356 31.95 -4.93 -27.65
N VAL A 357 33.15 -4.53 -27.21
CA VAL A 357 33.58 -3.14 -27.16
C VAL A 357 34.90 -2.98 -27.90
N ASN A 358 34.93 -2.10 -28.89
CA ASN A 358 36.12 -1.82 -29.71
C ASN A 358 36.79 -3.07 -30.34
N GLY A 359 36.01 -4.10 -30.65
CA GLY A 359 36.51 -5.36 -31.21
C GLY A 359 37.08 -6.33 -30.18
N ASP A 360 36.79 -6.12 -28.88
CA ASP A 360 37.10 -7.06 -27.81
C ASP A 360 35.81 -7.51 -27.12
N LEU A 361 35.70 -8.80 -26.77
CA LEU A 361 34.62 -9.33 -25.95
C LEU A 361 34.99 -9.17 -24.47
N LEU A 362 34.35 -8.22 -23.81
CA LEU A 362 34.44 -7.95 -22.38
C LEU A 362 33.46 -8.84 -21.62
N LEU A 363 33.96 -9.66 -20.69
CA LEU A 363 33.15 -10.55 -19.87
C LEU A 363 33.17 -10.11 -18.40
N THR A 364 31.97 -10.08 -17.81
CA THR A 364 31.74 -9.94 -16.37
C THR A 364 31.17 -11.26 -15.87
N LEU A 365 31.86 -11.93 -14.96
CA LEU A 365 31.49 -13.26 -14.47
C LEU A 365 30.69 -13.18 -13.17
N TYR A 366 29.85 -14.19 -12.91
CA TYR A 366 29.27 -14.37 -11.58
C TYR A 366 30.40 -14.62 -10.55
N PRO A 367 30.32 -14.01 -9.35
CA PRO A 367 31.32 -14.23 -8.31
C PRO A 367 31.32 -15.68 -7.86
N LYS A 368 32.51 -16.25 -7.70
CA LYS A 368 32.67 -17.61 -7.17
C LYS A 368 32.28 -17.64 -5.69
N GLN A 369 31.77 -18.78 -5.22
CA GLN A 369 31.36 -18.95 -3.82
C GLN A 369 32.50 -18.56 -2.86
N GLY A 370 32.28 -17.49 -2.08
CA GLY A 370 33.23 -16.97 -1.09
C GLY A 370 33.92 -15.64 -1.46
N GLU A 371 33.74 -15.13 -2.67
CA GLU A 371 34.29 -13.83 -3.09
C GLU A 371 33.27 -12.67 -2.89
N PRO A 372 33.73 -11.46 -2.50
CA PRO A 372 32.85 -10.32 -2.32
C PRO A 372 32.27 -9.81 -3.65
N LEU A 373 30.98 -9.47 -3.65
CA LEU A 373 30.17 -8.94 -4.79
C LEU A 373 30.62 -7.56 -5.33
N THR A 374 31.81 -7.06 -4.99
CA THR A 374 32.21 -5.66 -5.19
C THR A 374 33.22 -5.44 -6.32
N HIS A 375 33.46 -6.42 -7.19
CA HIS A 375 34.28 -6.20 -8.39
C HIS A 375 33.43 -5.59 -9.51
N PHE A 376 33.51 -4.27 -9.63
CA PHE A 376 33.02 -3.50 -10.76
C PHE A 376 34.17 -3.37 -11.76
N LEU A 377 34.09 -4.10 -12.87
CA LEU A 377 34.71 -3.93 -14.19
C LEU A 377 34.53 -5.26 -14.95
N PRO A 378 34.68 -5.31 -16.29
CA PRO A 378 34.84 -6.59 -16.97
C PRO A 378 36.05 -7.31 -16.38
N ASN A 379 35.83 -8.52 -15.88
CA ASN A 379 36.83 -9.31 -15.19
C ASN A 379 37.72 -10.09 -16.18
N GLU A 380 37.28 -10.23 -17.43
CA GLU A 380 38.04 -10.85 -18.52
C GLU A 380 37.80 -10.08 -19.84
N ILE A 381 38.84 -10.00 -20.67
CA ILE A 381 38.81 -9.37 -22.00
C ILE A 381 39.33 -10.39 -23.01
N ILE A 382 38.54 -10.69 -24.03
CA ILE A 382 38.90 -11.55 -25.15
C ILE A 382 39.11 -10.66 -26.37
N HIS A 383 40.34 -10.59 -26.88
CA HIS A 383 40.64 -9.77 -28.05
C HIS A 383 40.18 -10.46 -29.35
N LEU A 384 39.27 -9.83 -30.11
CA LEU A 384 38.71 -10.41 -31.36
C LEU A 384 39.42 -9.92 -32.62
N LYS A 385 40.63 -9.33 -32.49
CA LYS A 385 41.36 -8.56 -33.53
C LYS A 385 41.55 -9.26 -34.89
N ASP A 386 41.39 -10.59 -34.96
CA ASP A 386 41.53 -11.36 -36.20
C ASP A 386 40.25 -12.13 -36.63
N GLU A 387 39.19 -12.12 -35.82
CA GLU A 387 37.98 -12.93 -36.07
C GLU A 387 36.81 -12.13 -36.65
N LEU A 388 36.64 -10.86 -36.29
CA LEU A 388 35.56 -9.99 -36.80
C LEU A 388 35.76 -9.58 -38.28
N THR A 389 36.97 -9.75 -38.83
CA THR A 389 37.32 -9.43 -40.23
C THR A 389 37.31 -10.63 -41.17
N ARG A 390 37.03 -11.84 -40.68
CA ARG A 390 36.87 -13.01 -41.56
C ARG A 390 35.43 -13.09 -42.06
N HIS A 391 35.15 -12.36 -43.14
CA HIS A 391 33.99 -12.58 -43.98
C HIS A 391 34.27 -13.65 -45.06
#